data_AF-B6WSR0-F1
#
_entry.id   AF-B6WSR0-F1
#
_cell.length_a   1.000
_cell.length_b   1.000
_cell.length_c   1.000
_cell.angle_alpha   90.00
_cell.angle_beta   90.00
_cell.angle_gamma   90.00
#
_symmetry.space_group_name_H-M   'P 1'
#
loop_
_entity.id
_entity.type
_entity.pdbx_description
1 polymer ?
#
loop_
_entity_poly.entity_id
_entity_poly.type
_entity_poly.pdbx_seq_one_letter_code
_entity_poly.pdbx_strand_id
1 'polypeptide(L)' 'MDNARLPADLLHDAAARIRWQQRLLCSLPVDARVDMDTQDVQGLYLSLEDIYQGIIEALSRMESPA' A
#
# COMPACT_ATOMS: atom_id res chain seq x y z
N MET A 1 -24.98 -10.11 -9.60
CA MET A 1 -23.78 -10.07 -10.46
C MET A 1 -22.65 -9.57 -9.58
N ASP A 2 -21.76 -10.47 -9.19
CA ASP A 2 -20.52 -10.06 -8.52
C ASP A 2 -19.74 -9.19 -9.49
N ASN A 3 -19.68 -7.89 -9.18
CA ASN A 3 -18.85 -6.97 -9.94
C ASN A 3 -17.41 -7.20 -9.44
N ALA A 4 -16.77 -8.27 -9.94
CA ALA A 4 -15.42 -8.62 -9.56
C ALA A 4 -14.52 -7.40 -9.81
N ARG A 5 -13.83 -6.94 -8.76
CA ARG A 5 -12.94 -5.77 -8.86
C ARG A 5 -11.92 -6.00 -9.96
N LEU A 6 -11.78 -5.04 -10.85
CA LEU A 6 -10.80 -5.08 -11.92
C LEU A 6 -9.39 -4.90 -11.32
N PRO A 7 -8.33 -5.40 -11.97
CA PRO A 7 -6.95 -5.14 -11.52
C PRO A 7 -6.66 -3.64 -11.34
N ALA A 8 -7.23 -2.79 -12.20
CA ALA A 8 -7.13 -1.34 -12.11
C ALA A 8 -7.72 -0.77 -10.80
N ASP A 9 -8.78 -1.37 -10.26
CA ASP A 9 -9.38 -0.94 -8.99
C ASP A 9 -8.46 -1.26 -7.81
N LEU A 10 -7.79 -2.42 -7.84
CA LEU A 10 -6.81 -2.80 -6.81
C LEU A 10 -5.59 -1.88 -6.83
N LEU A 11 -5.10 -1.53 -8.02
CA LEU A 11 -4.00 -0.57 -8.19
C LEU A 11 -4.40 0.84 -7.75
N HIS A 12 -5.65 1.25 -8.02
CA HIS A 12 -6.17 2.53 -7.56
C HIS A 12 -6.19 2.61 -6.03
N ASP A 13 -6.69 1.58 -5.35
CA ASP A 13 -6.67 1.50 -3.89
C ASP A 13 -5.24 1.52 -3.33
N ALA A 14 -4.33 0.75 -3.92
CA ALA A 14 -2.94 0.73 -3.53
C ALA A 14 -2.29 2.12 -3.67
N ALA A 15 -2.54 2.81 -4.78
CA ALA A 15 -2.04 4.17 -5.00
C ALA A 15 -2.58 5.17 -3.97
N ALA A 16 -3.86 5.08 -3.60
CA ALA A 16 -4.46 5.92 -2.57
C ALA A 16 -3.80 5.68 -1.19
N ARG A 17 -3.54 4.42 -0.84
CA ARG A 17 -2.84 4.05 0.42
C ARG A 17 -1.39 4.48 0.42
N ILE A 18 -0.66 4.31 -0.69
CA ILE A 18 0.72 4.80 -0.84
C ILE A 18 0.77 6.31 -0.63
N ARG A 19 -0.17 7.06 -1.22
CA ARG A 19 -0.24 8.52 -1.03
C ARG A 19 -0.44 8.90 0.44
N TRP A 20 -1.23 8.13 1.18
CA TRP A 20 -1.37 8.31 2.63
C TRP A 20 -0.07 8.02 3.38
N GLN A 21 0.61 6.91 3.05
CA GLN A 21 1.91 6.57 3.66
C GLN A 21 3.00 7.60 3.35
N GLN A 22 3.07 8.10 2.12
CA GLN A 22 3.98 9.18 1.74
C GLN A 22 3.72 10.44 2.55
N ARG A 23 2.44 10.79 2.79
CA ARG A 23 2.12 11.92 3.67
C ARG A 23 2.60 11.71 5.10
N LEU A 24 2.50 10.49 5.63
CA LEU A 24 2.93 10.17 7.01
C LEU A 24 4.47 10.19 7.13
N LEU A 25 5.16 9.54 6.19
CA LEU A 25 6.60 9.32 6.26
C LEU A 25 7.42 10.51 5.73
N CYS A 26 6.89 11.24 4.75
CA CYS A 26 7.61 12.32 4.06
C CYS A 26 7.13 13.72 4.45
N SER A 27 6.21 13.87 5.42
CA SER A 27 5.89 15.18 5.99
C SER A 27 6.96 15.71 6.94
N LEU A 28 7.91 14.85 7.33
CA LEU A 28 9.00 15.20 8.21
C LEU A 28 10.19 15.74 7.40
N PRO A 29 10.98 16.67 7.96
CA PRO A 29 12.26 17.08 7.37
C PRO A 29 13.16 15.87 7.08
N VAL A 30 14.00 15.96 6.06
CA VAL A 30 14.89 14.86 5.61
C VAL A 30 15.80 14.33 6.74
N ASP A 31 16.16 15.19 7.69
CA ASP A 31 17.02 14.83 8.84
C ASP A 31 16.23 14.51 10.11
N ALA A 32 14.90 14.60 10.07
CA ALA A 32 14.07 14.26 11.21
C ALA A 32 14.04 12.74 11.38
N ARG A 33 14.46 12.28 12.55
CA ARG A 33 14.27 10.89 12.95
C ARG A 33 12.83 10.71 13.38
N VAL A 34 12.15 9.73 12.81
CA VAL A 34 10.88 9.25 13.34
C VAL A 34 11.23 8.38 14.54
N ASP A 35 10.88 8.82 15.74
CA ASP A 35 10.92 7.95 16.91
C ASP A 35 9.74 6.98 16.79
N MET A 36 10.04 5.69 16.67
CA MET A 36 9.05 4.64 16.48
C MET A 36 9.30 3.57 17.53
N ASP A 37 8.27 3.24 18.29
CA ASP A 37 8.34 2.07 19.14
C ASP A 37 8.11 0.78 18.33
N THR A 38 8.17 -0.38 19.01
CA THR A 38 7.96 -1.68 18.35
C THR A 38 6.57 -1.79 17.72
N GLN A 39 5.55 -1.20 18.34
CA GLN A 39 4.17 -1.26 17.87
C GLN A 39 3.99 -0.37 16.62
N ASP A 40 4.60 0.81 16.60
CA ASP A 40 4.61 1.70 15.44
C ASP A 40 5.27 1.03 14.23
N VAL A 41 6.43 0.38 14.44
CA VAL A 41 7.14 -0.36 13.39
C VAL A 41 6.29 -1.50 12.85
N GLN A 42 5.63 -2.24 13.74
CA GLN A 42 4.74 -3.34 13.33
C GLN A 42 3.53 -2.82 12.55
N GLY A 43 2.93 -1.71 12.96
CA GLY A 43 1.83 -1.08 12.24
C GLY A 43 2.23 -0.61 10.85
N LEU A 44 3.41 0.00 10.73
CA LEU A 44 3.96 0.40 9.44
C LEU A 44 4.17 -0.81 8.53
N TYR A 45 4.80 -1.88 9.05
CA TYR A 45 5.01 -3.13 8.31
C TYR A 45 3.70 -3.69 7.74
N LEU A 46 2.68 -3.90 8.60
CA LEU A 46 1.40 -4.46 8.18
C LEU A 46 0.71 -3.58 7.13
N SER A 47 0.78 -2.25 7.30
CA SER A 47 0.17 -1.32 6.33
C SER A 47 0.85 -1.36 4.95
N LEU A 48 2.17 -1.58 4.91
CA LEU A 48 2.93 -1.72 3.66
C LEU A 48 2.71 -3.10 3.03
N GLU A 49 2.60 -4.15 3.85
CA GLU A 49 2.28 -5.52 3.42
C GLU A 49 0.91 -5.56 2.73
N ASP A 50 -0.11 -4.93 3.29
CA ASP A 50 -1.44 -4.85 2.67
C ASP A 50 -1.43 -4.15 1.30
N ILE A 51 -0.63 -3.09 1.16
CA ILE A 51 -0.44 -2.39 -0.11
C ILE A 51 0.24 -3.33 -1.11
N TYR A 52 1.32 -3.99 -0.69
CA TYR A 52 2.09 -4.90 -1.52
C TYR A 52 1.25 -6.06 -2.05
N GLN A 53 0.45 -6.69 -1.18
CA GLN A 53 -0.43 -7.80 -1.57
C GLN A 53 -1.45 -7.38 -2.63
N GLY A 54 -2.08 -6.21 -2.48
CA GLY A 54 -3.03 -5.69 -3.47
C GLY A 54 -2.39 -5.44 -4.85
N ILE A 55 -1.13 -4.98 -4.87
CA ILE A 55 -0.37 -4.80 -6.12
C ILE A 55 -0.06 -6.15 -6.76
N ILE A 56 0.46 -7.11 -5.98
CA ILE A 56 0.81 -8.44 -6.50
C ILE A 56 -0.42 -9.15 -7.07
N GLU A 57 -1.56 -9.07 -6.39
CA GLU A 57 -2.82 -9.62 -6.88
C GLU A 57 -3.24 -8.98 -8.22
N ALA A 58 -3.15 -7.65 -8.32
CA ALA A 58 -3.47 -6.95 -9.56
C ALA A 58 -2.56 -7.37 -10.72
N LEU A 59 -1.24 -7.42 -10.47
CA LEU A 59 -0.25 -7.80 -11.48
C LEU A 59 -0.45 -9.25 -11.94
N SER A 60 -0.68 -10.18 -11.01
CA SER A 60 -0.94 -11.59 -11.33
C SER A 60 -2.16 -11.75 -12.26
N ARG A 61 -3.23 -10.98 -12.02
CA ARG A 61 -4.43 -10.97 -12.89
C ARG A 61 -4.17 -10.33 -14.25
N MET A 62 -3.24 -9.38 -14.36
CA MET A 62 -2.84 -8.76 -15.63
C MET A 62 -1.92 -9.66 -16.46
N GLU A 63 -1.07 -10.47 -15.81
CA GLU A 63 -0.19 -11.45 -16.47
C GLU A 63 -0.96 -12.66 -17.01
N SER A 64 -2.04 -13.05 -16.33
CA SER A 64 -2.96 -14.10 -16.75
C SER A 64 -4.36 -13.54 -16.98
N PRO A 65 -4.58 -12.72 -18.04
CA PRO A 65 -5.90 -12.23 -18.37
C PRO A 65 -6.77 -13.42 -18.77
N ALA A 66 -7.76 -13.74 -17.92
CA ALA A 66 -8.75 -14.78 -18.16
C ALA A 66 -9.64 -14.45 -19.37
#